data_AF-A0A2A7MW30-F1
#
_entry.id   AF-A0A2A7MW30-F1
#
_cell.length_a   1.000
_cell.length_b   1.000
_cell.length_c   1.000
_cell.angle_alpha   90.00
_cell.angle_beta   90.00
_cell.angle_gamma   90.00
#
_symmetry.space_group_name_H-M   'P 1'
#
loop_
_entity.id
_entity.type
_entity.pdbx_description
1 polymer ?
#
loop_
_entity_poly.entity_id
_entity_poly.type
_entity_poly.pdbx_seq_one_letter_code
_entity_poly.pdbx_strand_id
1 'polypeptide(L)'
;MIVSASTVGAAGVAIGALGLFGAGIASAAPDVVGMTYGDAVSEIEDGGGTAKIAVTVGDRQDAMGDCLVTNATDAPFVRDSEGEFGHADSEVLLTLNCNRGAATATTPGASLGSPAGRDFQAKAEAAAEAAQNEQDELTQAGELPGDTEPEIPTG
;
A
#
# COMPACT_ATOMS: atom_id res chain seq x y z
N MET A 1 -62.92 -24.12 32.57
CA MET A 1 -63.27 -25.13 31.56
C MET A 1 -61.97 -25.73 31.06
N ILE A 2 -61.89 -27.05 31.13
CA ILE A 2 -60.69 -27.89 31.02
C ILE A 2 -60.16 -27.84 29.58
N VAL A 3 -58.87 -27.59 29.39
CA VAL A 3 -58.09 -28.23 28.32
C VAL A 3 -56.80 -28.75 28.94
N SER A 4 -56.71 -30.07 28.93
CA SER A 4 -55.81 -30.92 29.69
C SER A 4 -54.40 -30.95 29.13
N ALA A 5 -53.42 -30.97 30.02
CA ALA A 5 -52.08 -31.48 29.73
C ALA A 5 -52.13 -33.01 29.59
N SER A 6 -51.47 -33.57 28.57
CA SER A 6 -50.79 -34.88 28.55
C SER A 6 -50.41 -35.24 27.11
N THR A 7 -49.11 -35.21 26.78
CA THR A 7 -48.35 -36.35 26.22
C THR A 7 -46.91 -35.91 25.94
N VAL A 8 -45.98 -36.58 26.61
CA VAL A 8 -44.55 -36.59 26.28
C VAL A 8 -44.38 -37.29 24.93
N GLY A 9 -43.85 -36.57 23.94
CA GLY A 9 -43.52 -37.07 22.61
C GLY A 9 -42.28 -36.33 22.10
N ALA A 10 -41.28 -37.11 21.68
CA ALA A 10 -39.94 -36.64 21.35
C ALA A 10 -39.88 -35.69 20.13
N ALA A 11 -38.77 -34.94 20.08
CA ALA A 11 -38.23 -34.18 18.95
C ALA A 11 -38.94 -32.86 18.57
N GLY A 12 -38.22 -31.75 18.74
CA GLY A 12 -38.62 -30.43 18.25
C GLY A 12 -37.76 -29.32 18.86
N VAL A 13 -36.49 -29.26 18.47
CA VAL A 13 -35.62 -28.11 18.79
C VAL A 13 -36.16 -26.90 18.03
N ALA A 14 -36.85 -25.99 18.73
CA ALA A 14 -37.12 -24.65 18.22
C ALA A 14 -36.27 -23.66 19.02
N ILE A 15 -34.95 -23.71 18.82
CA ILE A 15 -34.08 -22.59 19.17
C ILE A 15 -34.44 -21.51 18.16
N GLY A 16 -35.22 -20.53 18.61
CA GLY A 16 -35.39 -19.27 17.91
C GLY A 16 -34.02 -18.62 17.80
N ALA A 17 -33.33 -18.86 16.70
CA ALA A 17 -32.15 -18.11 16.32
C ALA A 17 -32.63 -16.68 16.05
N LEU A 18 -32.48 -15.82 17.05
CA LEU A 18 -32.30 -14.39 16.84
C LEU A 18 -31.07 -14.29 15.94
N GLY A 19 -31.30 -14.26 14.63
CA GLY A 19 -30.29 -13.98 13.63
C GLY A 19 -29.71 -12.63 13.96
N LEU A 20 -28.57 -12.67 14.65
CA LEU A 20 -27.75 -11.53 14.97
C LEU A 20 -27.52 -10.82 13.63
N PHE A 21 -28.01 -9.60 13.53
CA PHE A 21 -27.65 -8.68 12.46
C PHE A 21 -26.13 -8.75 12.33
N GLY A 22 -25.66 -9.37 11.24
CA GLY A 22 -24.27 -9.34 10.87
C GLY A 22 -23.93 -7.87 10.68
N ALA A 23 -23.32 -7.27 11.69
CA ALA A 23 -22.61 -6.03 11.50
C ALA A 23 -21.52 -6.38 10.49
N GLY A 24 -21.79 -6.10 9.22
CA GLY A 24 -20.76 -6.13 8.20
C GLY A 24 -19.61 -5.31 8.75
N ILE A 25 -18.45 -5.94 8.91
CA ILE A 25 -17.22 -5.23 9.15
C ILE A 25 -17.08 -4.25 7.99
N ALA A 26 -17.30 -2.96 8.25
CA ALA A 26 -16.93 -1.93 7.31
C ALA A 26 -15.40 -1.91 7.31
N SER A 27 -14.80 -2.77 6.49
CA SER A 27 -13.38 -2.68 6.18
C SER A 27 -13.26 -1.46 5.27
N ALA A 28 -12.85 -0.32 5.83
CA ALA A 28 -12.43 0.80 5.01
C ALA A 28 -11.20 0.37 4.20
N ALA A 29 -11.06 0.88 2.98
CA ALA A 29 -9.84 0.74 2.20
C ALA A 29 -8.59 0.95 3.09
N PRO A 30 -7.59 0.06 3.01
CA PRO A 30 -6.41 0.15 3.84
C PRO A 30 -5.66 1.46 3.59
N ASP A 31 -5.08 2.03 4.66
CA ASP A 31 -4.34 3.30 4.61
C ASP A 31 -2.95 3.09 4.00
N VAL A 32 -2.92 2.90 2.68
CA VAL A 32 -1.69 2.69 1.90
C VAL A 32 -1.27 3.94 1.11
N VAL A 33 -1.96 5.07 1.33
CA VAL A 33 -1.63 6.33 0.65
C VAL A 33 -0.26 6.82 1.12
N GLY A 34 0.63 7.10 0.16
CA GLY A 34 2.01 7.49 0.41
C GLY A 34 3.01 6.33 0.41
N MET A 35 2.56 5.08 0.36
CA MET A 35 3.43 3.91 0.17
C MET A 35 3.84 3.76 -1.31
N THR A 36 4.90 3.00 -1.55
CA THR A 36 5.19 2.52 -2.91
C THR A 36 4.14 1.49 -3.32
N TYR A 37 3.90 1.35 -4.63
CA TYR A 37 2.94 0.37 -5.13
C TYR A 37 3.30 -1.06 -4.72
N GLY A 38 4.60 -1.40 -4.71
CA GLY A 38 5.05 -2.71 -4.24
C GLY A 38 4.66 -2.98 -2.79
N ASP A 39 4.95 -2.03 -1.89
CA ASP A 39 4.62 -2.16 -0.47
C ASP A 39 3.10 -2.18 -0.24
N ALA A 40 2.37 -1.32 -0.96
CA ALA A 40 0.91 -1.25 -0.88
C ALA A 40 0.24 -2.55 -1.34
N VAL A 41 0.76 -3.21 -2.38
CA VAL A 41 0.26 -4.51 -2.83
C VAL A 41 0.44 -5.55 -1.73
N SER A 42 1.64 -5.62 -1.14
CA SER A 42 1.91 -6.57 -0.04
C SER A 42 0.98 -6.33 1.16
N GLU A 43 0.80 -5.08 1.60
CA GLU A 43 -0.08 -4.75 2.72
C GLU A 43 -1.56 -5.12 2.43
N ILE A 44 -2.03 -4.85 1.21
CA ILE A 44 -3.41 -5.18 0.80
C ILE A 44 -3.62 -6.70 0.75
N GLU A 45 -2.67 -7.44 0.19
CA GLU A 45 -2.74 -8.89 0.06
C GLU A 45 -2.63 -9.59 1.42
N ASP A 46 -1.79 -9.10 2.32
CA ASP A 46 -1.69 -9.57 3.71
C ASP A 46 -3.00 -9.36 4.48
N GLY A 47 -3.74 -8.29 4.15
CA GLY A 47 -5.09 -8.02 4.64
C GLY A 47 -6.20 -8.87 3.99
N GLY A 48 -5.87 -9.73 3.02
CA GLY A 48 -6.83 -10.56 2.27
C GLY A 48 -7.56 -9.83 1.13
N GLY A 49 -7.14 -8.61 0.80
CA GLY A 49 -7.63 -7.85 -0.35
C GLY A 49 -6.86 -8.14 -1.64
N THR A 50 -7.29 -7.50 -2.72
CA THR A 50 -6.61 -7.54 -4.02
C THR A 50 -6.42 -6.12 -4.54
N ALA A 51 -5.17 -5.71 -4.71
CA ALA A 51 -4.84 -4.41 -5.28
C ALA A 51 -5.12 -4.38 -6.79
N LYS A 52 -5.81 -3.34 -7.25
CA LYS A 52 -6.06 -3.06 -8.67
C LYS A 52 -5.66 -1.63 -9.01
N ILE A 53 -4.91 -1.45 -10.08
CA ILE A 53 -4.56 -0.12 -10.58
C ILE A 53 -5.77 0.47 -11.31
N ALA A 54 -6.35 1.53 -10.76
CA ALA A 54 -7.46 2.25 -11.37
C ALA A 54 -6.97 3.42 -12.24
N VAL A 55 -6.00 4.18 -11.74
CA VAL A 55 -5.45 5.35 -12.44
C VAL A 55 -3.94 5.36 -12.27
N THR A 56 -3.23 5.72 -13.33
CA THR A 56 -1.79 5.97 -13.31
C THR A 56 -1.53 7.34 -13.89
N VAL A 57 -0.79 8.17 -13.16
CA VAL A 57 -0.32 9.49 -13.62
C VAL A 57 1.20 9.43 -13.85
N GLY A 58 1.63 9.83 -15.04
CA GLY A 58 3.02 9.71 -15.50
C GLY A 58 3.23 8.50 -16.44
N ASP A 59 4.40 8.44 -17.06
CA ASP A 59 4.76 7.32 -17.92
C ASP A 59 5.15 6.10 -17.07
N ARG A 60 4.90 4.90 -17.59
CA ARG A 60 5.25 3.65 -16.92
C ARG A 60 6.76 3.61 -16.71
N GLN A 61 7.21 3.90 -15.49
CA GLN A 61 8.58 3.66 -15.09
C GLN A 61 8.88 2.17 -15.30
N ASP A 62 10.13 1.83 -15.68
CA ASP A 62 10.58 0.44 -15.70
C ASP A 62 10.37 -0.26 -14.34
N ALA A 63 10.35 0.54 -13.25
CA ALA A 63 10.00 0.11 -11.91
C ALA A 63 8.59 0.58 -11.50
N MET A 64 7.54 -0.10 -11.97
CA MET A 64 6.15 0.17 -11.54
C MET A 64 5.95 0.02 -10.02
N GLY A 65 6.72 -0.87 -9.38
CA GLY A 65 6.71 -1.05 -7.92
C GLY A 65 7.02 0.23 -7.15
N ASP A 66 7.76 1.15 -7.77
CA ASP A 66 8.17 2.41 -7.19
C ASP A 66 7.14 3.54 -7.40
N CYS A 67 5.98 3.32 -8.00
CA CYS A 67 4.99 4.41 -8.09
C CYS A 67 4.35 4.68 -6.73
N LEU A 68 4.18 5.95 -6.37
CA LEU A 68 3.54 6.32 -5.09
C LEU A 68 2.03 6.17 -5.21
N VAL A 69 1.42 5.53 -4.21
CA VAL A 69 -0.04 5.52 -4.07
C VAL A 69 -0.50 6.89 -3.60
N THR A 70 -1.42 7.50 -4.35
CA THR A 70 -1.97 8.83 -4.03
C THR A 70 -3.44 8.77 -3.61
N ASN A 71 -4.11 7.66 -3.91
CA ASN A 71 -5.47 7.38 -3.45
C ASN A 71 -5.69 5.86 -3.43
N ALA A 72 -6.40 5.39 -2.42
CA ALA A 72 -6.88 4.01 -2.30
C ALA A 72 -8.38 4.04 -1.95
N THR A 73 -9.18 3.27 -2.67
CA THR A 73 -10.63 3.19 -2.49
C THR A 73 -11.14 1.79 -2.74
N ASP A 74 -12.11 1.34 -1.97
CA ASP A 74 -12.79 0.06 -2.21
C ASP A 74 -13.57 0.11 -3.52
N ALA A 75 -13.66 -1.02 -4.22
CA ALA A 75 -14.35 -1.09 -5.50
C ALA A 75 -15.86 -0.81 -5.34
N PRO A 76 -16.39 0.29 -5.91
CA PRO A 76 -17.79 0.67 -5.73
C PRO A 76 -18.78 -0.11 -6.61
N PHE A 77 -18.33 -1.18 -7.27
CA PHE A 77 -19.06 -1.83 -8.35
C PHE A 77 -19.26 -3.33 -8.12
N VAL A 78 -20.37 -3.82 -8.67
CA VAL A 78 -20.71 -5.24 -8.73
C VAL A 78 -20.09 -5.83 -10.00
N ARG A 79 -19.50 -7.03 -9.89
CA ARG A 79 -19.02 -7.78 -11.07
C ARG A 79 -19.46 -9.23 -10.98
N ASP A 80 -19.45 -9.91 -12.12
CA ASP A 80 -19.55 -11.37 -12.15
C ASP A 80 -18.31 -11.97 -11.50
N SER A 81 -18.54 -12.83 -10.50
CA SER A 81 -17.52 -13.63 -9.86
C SER A 81 -18.02 -15.07 -9.84
N GLU A 82 -17.45 -15.90 -10.70
CA GLU A 82 -17.77 -17.33 -10.80
C GLU A 82 -19.27 -17.63 -11.07
N GLY A 83 -19.96 -16.75 -11.79
CA GLY A 83 -21.37 -16.92 -12.18
C GLY A 83 -22.39 -16.32 -11.21
N GLU A 84 -21.94 -15.65 -10.14
CA GLU A 84 -22.78 -14.85 -9.24
C GLU A 84 -22.38 -13.37 -9.36
N PHE A 85 -23.37 -12.48 -9.46
CA PHE A 85 -23.12 -11.03 -9.44
C PHE A 85 -23.03 -10.54 -8.00
N GLY A 86 -21.80 -10.27 -7.55
CA GLY A 86 -21.49 -9.81 -6.21
C GLY A 86 -20.78 -8.45 -6.19
N HIS A 87 -20.88 -7.74 -5.07
CA HIS A 87 -20.00 -6.62 -4.81
C HIS A 87 -18.54 -7.12 -4.75
N ALA A 88 -17.60 -6.31 -5.26
CA ALA A 88 -16.19 -6.65 -5.18
C ALA A 88 -15.54 -6.09 -3.93
N ASP A 89 -16.04 -6.58 -2.80
CA ASP A 89 -15.64 -6.11 -1.47
C ASP A 89 -14.16 -6.41 -1.15
N SER A 90 -13.52 -7.32 -1.89
CA SER A 90 -12.10 -7.65 -1.72
C SER A 90 -11.18 -6.84 -2.63
N GLU A 91 -11.68 -5.98 -3.51
CA GLU A 91 -10.84 -5.25 -4.46
C GLU A 91 -10.61 -3.80 -4.04
N VAL A 92 -9.34 -3.43 -3.90
CA VAL A 92 -8.91 -2.07 -3.57
C VAL A 92 -8.36 -1.42 -4.84
N LEU A 93 -9.00 -0.33 -5.25
CA LEU A 93 -8.62 0.49 -6.39
C LEU A 93 -7.57 1.51 -5.98
N LEU A 94 -6.40 1.45 -6.63
CA LEU A 94 -5.26 2.32 -6.37
C LEU A 94 -5.09 3.35 -7.48
N THR A 95 -4.88 4.61 -7.09
CA THR A 95 -4.41 5.68 -7.96
C THR A 95 -2.94 5.93 -7.72
N LEU A 96 -2.14 5.74 -8.76
CA LEU A 96 -0.69 5.82 -8.70
C LEU A 96 -0.17 7.10 -9.32
N ASN A 97 0.86 7.68 -8.71
CA ASN A 97 1.69 8.72 -9.31
C ASN A 97 3.10 8.18 -9.53
N CYS A 98 3.46 8.00 -10.80
CA CYS A 98 4.74 7.48 -11.23
C CYS A 98 5.75 8.58 -11.58
N ASN A 99 5.40 9.87 -11.42
CA ASN A 99 6.33 10.97 -11.60
C ASN A 99 7.30 11.00 -10.42
N ARG A 100 8.48 10.40 -10.57
CA ARG A 100 9.53 10.42 -9.55
C ARG A 100 10.31 11.73 -9.69
N GLY A 101 9.76 12.78 -9.09
CA GLY A 101 10.46 14.05 -8.95
C GLY A 101 10.50 14.92 -10.19
N ALA A 102 11.57 15.69 -10.36
CA ALA A 102 11.75 16.54 -11.53
C ALA A 102 12.03 15.67 -12.77
N ALA A 103 11.38 15.99 -13.90
CA ALA A 103 11.63 15.29 -15.15
C ALA A 103 13.10 15.41 -15.58
N THR A 104 13.73 14.29 -15.95
CA THR A 104 15.05 14.26 -16.58
C THR A 104 14.92 13.88 -18.06
N ALA A 105 16.04 13.79 -18.78
CA ALA A 105 16.03 13.36 -20.18
C ALA A 105 15.50 11.94 -20.38
N THR A 106 15.63 11.07 -19.36
CA THR A 106 15.28 9.64 -19.43
C THR A 106 14.27 9.22 -18.37
N THR A 107 13.89 10.11 -17.45
CA THR A 107 13.01 9.78 -16.33
C THR A 107 11.79 10.72 -16.34
N PRO A 108 10.57 10.17 -16.44
CA PRO A 108 9.36 10.98 -16.36
C PRO A 108 9.21 11.60 -14.98
N GLY A 109 8.74 12.84 -14.93
CA GLY A 109 8.62 13.60 -13.70
C GLY A 109 7.87 14.92 -13.88
N ALA A 110 7.70 15.66 -12.78
CA ALA A 110 7.21 17.03 -12.82
C ALA A 110 8.19 17.91 -13.59
N SER A 111 7.71 18.62 -14.61
CA SER A 111 8.57 19.51 -15.40
C SER A 111 9.14 20.62 -14.53
N LEU A 112 10.41 21.01 -14.74
CA LEU A 112 11.04 22.18 -14.09
C LEU A 112 10.29 23.50 -14.38
N GLY A 113 9.50 23.55 -15.44
CA GLY A 113 8.60 24.68 -15.71
C GLY A 113 7.41 24.79 -14.74
N SER A 114 7.06 23.71 -14.03
CA SER A 114 5.97 23.69 -13.05
C SER A 114 6.46 24.04 -11.64
N PRO A 115 5.60 24.60 -10.75
CA PRO A 115 5.94 24.79 -9.34
C PRO A 115 6.41 23.50 -8.66
N ALA A 116 5.68 22.39 -8.86
CA ALA A 116 6.01 21.09 -8.29
C ALA A 116 7.39 20.57 -8.72
N GLY A 117 7.77 20.77 -9.98
CA GLY A 117 9.10 20.37 -10.47
C GLY A 117 10.24 21.21 -9.87
N ARG A 118 10.01 22.51 -9.64
CA ARG A 118 10.98 23.38 -8.97
C ARG A 118 11.11 23.05 -7.48
N ASP A 119 10.00 22.82 -6.81
CA ASP A 119 10.00 22.45 -5.39
C ASP A 119 10.73 21.12 -5.19
N PHE A 120 10.53 20.16 -6.08
CA PHE A 120 11.26 18.90 -6.03
C PHE A 120 12.76 19.11 -6.25
N GLN A 121 13.16 19.87 -7.27
CA GLN A 121 14.57 20.16 -7.56
C GLN A 121 15.27 20.80 -6.35
N ALA A 122 14.63 21.79 -5.72
CA ALA A 122 15.17 22.46 -4.54
C ALA A 122 15.33 21.51 -3.35
N LYS A 123 14.37 20.61 -3.12
CA LYS A 123 14.48 19.59 -2.06
C LYS A 123 15.56 18.55 -2.36
N ALA A 124 15.73 18.18 -3.63
CA ALA A 124 16.76 17.23 -4.05
C ALA A 124 18.17 17.82 -3.88
N GLU A 125 18.37 19.09 -4.24
CA GLU A 125 19.63 19.81 -4.03
C GLU A 125 19.97 19.91 -2.55
N ALA A 126 19.00 20.27 -1.69
CA ALA A 126 19.21 20.33 -0.24
C ALA A 126 19.54 18.96 0.38
N ALA A 127 18.89 17.89 -0.08
CA ALA A 127 19.18 16.53 0.39
C ALA A 127 20.57 16.05 -0.07
N ALA A 128 20.98 16.38 -1.30
CA ALA A 128 22.31 16.06 -1.80
C ALA A 128 23.39 16.80 -1.01
N GLU A 129 23.18 18.06 -0.67
CA GLU A 129 24.10 18.86 0.14
C GLU A 129 24.22 18.30 1.57
N ALA A 130 23.10 17.88 2.18
CA ALA A 130 23.11 17.21 3.48
C ALA A 130 23.90 15.89 3.44
N ALA A 131 23.68 15.05 2.43
CA ALA A 131 24.38 13.78 2.29
C ALA A 131 25.87 13.95 1.98
N GLN A 132 26.27 15.03 1.29
CA GLN A 132 27.69 15.38 1.09
C GLN A 132 28.33 15.78 2.41
N ASN A 133 27.66 16.62 3.20
CA ASN A 133 28.14 17.03 4.52
C ASN A 133 28.33 15.82 5.45
N GLU A 134 27.39 14.87 5.46
CA GLU A 134 27.52 13.63 6.24
C GLU A 134 28.70 12.77 5.77
N GLN A 135 28.90 12.63 4.45
CA GLN A 135 30.06 11.90 3.90
C GLN A 135 31.39 12.58 4.21
N ASP A 136 31.44 13.90 4.15
CA ASP A 136 32.63 14.69 4.49
C ASP A 136 32.95 14.57 5.98
N GLU A 137 31.93 14.55 6.86
CA GLU A 137 32.09 14.33 8.30
C GLU A 137 32.64 12.93 8.60
N LEU A 138 32.13 11.88 7.93
CA LEU A 138 32.62 10.50 8.06
C LEU A 138 34.05 10.35 7.52
N THR A 139 34.36 11.01 6.41
CA THR A 139 35.71 11.01 5.80
C THR A 139 36.70 11.75 6.70
N GLN A 140 36.29 12.85 7.33
CA GLN A 140 37.10 13.62 8.27
C GLN A 140 37.27 12.91 9.63
N ALA A 141 36.30 12.09 10.03
CA ALA A 141 36.40 11.21 11.19
C ALA A 141 37.35 10.01 10.95
N GLY A 142 37.85 9.82 9.72
CA GLY A 142 38.88 8.82 9.39
C GLY A 142 38.36 7.39 9.23
N GLU A 143 37.04 7.19 9.14
CA GLU A 143 36.42 5.88 8.98
C GLU A 143 36.15 5.63 7.49
N LEU A 144 37.17 5.27 6.72
CA LEU A 144 36.98 4.82 5.34
C LEU A 144 36.31 3.43 5.36
N PRO A 145 35.22 3.20 4.60
CA PRO A 145 34.68 1.86 4.42
C PRO A 145 35.63 1.05 3.54
N GLY A 146 36.59 0.35 4.16
CA GLY A 146 37.52 -0.50 3.44
C GLY A 146 38.75 -0.99 4.20
N ASP A 147 39.17 -0.35 5.29
CA ASP A 147 40.44 -0.69 5.96
C ASP A 147 40.28 -1.76 7.04
N THR A 148 39.89 -2.96 6.63
CA THR A 148 40.25 -4.19 7.36
C THR A 148 41.12 -5.05 6.47
N GLU A 149 42.31 -4.57 6.12
CA GLU A 149 43.44 -5.47 5.90
C GLU A 149 44.02 -5.80 7.28
N PRO A 150 43.96 -7.04 7.76
CA PRO A 150 44.71 -7.41 8.95
C PRO A 150 46.18 -7.48 8.54
N GLU A 151 46.96 -6.47 8.95
CA GLU A 151 48.41 -6.59 9.02
C GLU A 151 48.75 -7.84 9.85
N ILE A 152 49.27 -8.87 9.19
CA ILE A 152 49.87 -10.04 9.83
C ILE A 152 51.28 -9.63 10.26
N PRO A 153 51.58 -9.45 11.56
CA PRO A 153 52.94 -9.12 11.98
C PRO A 153 53.83 -10.35 11.81
N THR A 154 54.96 -10.12 11.16
CA THR A 154 56.10 -11.02 11.07
C THR A 154 56.82 -11.04 12.43
N GLY A 155 56.86 -12.21 13.06
CA GLY A 155 57.59 -12.46 14.31
C GLY A 155 57.66 -13.95 14.63
#